data_AF-A0A7J6D4V2-F1
#
_entry.id   AF-A0A7J6D4V2-F1
#
_cell.length_a   1.000
_cell.length_b   1.000
_cell.length_c   1.000
_cell.angle_alpha   90.00
_cell.angle_beta   90.00
_cell.angle_gamma   90.00
#
_symmetry.space_group_name_H-M   'P 1'
#
loop_
_entity.id
_entity.type
_entity.pdbx_description
1 polymer ?
#
loop_
_entity_poly.entity_id
_entity_poly.type
_entity_poly.pdbx_seq_one_letter_code
_entity_poly.pdbx_strand_id
1 'polypeptide(L)'
;MASVKELLVDSLKELVEAELKEFHWRLLNAYHKHISKSEMEKADIFDTVDTMLVCFGPEEAVKIMVDILRKMNQNDLAEQLENEHKQAQTEGYMNTTVPVGG
;
A
#
# COMPACT_ATOMS: atom_id res chain seq x y z
N MET A 1 -8.27 -4.81 -12.90
CA MET A 1 -7.42 -5.05 -11.72
C MET A 1 -6.44 -3.89 -11.63
N ALA A 2 -6.55 -3.08 -10.58
CA ALA A 2 -5.51 -2.10 -10.26
C ALA A 2 -4.26 -2.86 -9.80
N SER A 3 -3.09 -2.41 -10.21
CA SER A 3 -1.82 -2.96 -9.72
C SER A 3 -1.65 -2.60 -8.24
N VAL A 4 -0.92 -3.41 -7.47
CA VAL A 4 -0.60 -3.06 -6.06
C VAL A 4 0.02 -1.66 -5.97
N LYS A 5 0.89 -1.30 -6.92
CA LYS A 5 1.46 0.05 -7.01
C LYS A 5 0.40 1.16 -7.13
N GLU A 6 -0.63 0.95 -7.95
CA GLU A 6 -1.70 1.93 -8.15
C GLU A 6 -2.56 2.08 -6.89
N LEU A 7 -2.94 0.96 -6.26
CA LEU A 7 -3.71 0.96 -5.00
C LEU A 7 -3.00 1.73 -3.88
N LEU A 8 -1.69 1.51 -3.73
CA LEU A 8 -0.88 2.21 -2.72
C LEU A 8 -0.76 3.72 -3.03
N VAL A 9 -0.58 4.08 -4.31
CA VAL A 9 -0.50 5.48 -4.73
C VAL A 9 -1.83 6.19 -4.47
N ASP A 10 -2.95 5.59 -4.83
CA ASP A 10 -4.26 6.22 -4.70
C ASP A 10 -4.64 6.37 -3.22
N SER A 11 -4.31 5.41 -2.36
CA SER A 11 -4.48 5.52 -0.91
C SER A 11 -3.69 6.70 -0.32
N LEU A 12 -2.45 6.94 -0.76
CA LEU A 12 -1.64 8.07 -0.29
C LEU A 12 -2.09 9.42 -0.86
N LYS A 13 -2.72 9.45 -2.03
CA LYS A 13 -3.29 10.69 -2.60
C LYS A 13 -4.51 11.21 -1.84
N GLU A 14 -5.23 10.32 -1.15
CA GLU A 14 -6.38 10.71 -0.32
C GLU A 14 -5.96 11.41 0.99
N LEU A 15 -4.69 11.26 1.38
CA LEU A 15 -4.13 11.94 2.55
C LEU A 15 -3.84 13.41 2.26
N VAL A 16 -4.15 14.28 3.23
CA VAL A 16 -3.69 15.67 3.15
C VAL A 16 -2.19 15.78 3.45
N GLU A 17 -1.55 16.91 3.09
CA GLU A 17 -0.11 17.09 3.25
C GLU A 17 0.39 16.82 4.68
N ALA A 18 -0.38 17.21 5.70
CA ALA A 18 -0.04 16.97 7.10
C ALA A 18 -0.04 15.48 7.45
N GLU A 19 -1.01 14.73 6.92
CA GLU A 19 -1.13 13.29 7.13
C GLU A 19 -0.05 12.55 6.36
N LEU A 20 0.25 12.94 5.12
CA LEU A 20 1.34 12.37 4.35
C LEU A 20 2.69 12.55 5.07
N LYS A 21 2.94 13.72 5.68
CA LYS A 21 4.12 13.95 6.53
C LYS A 21 4.16 13.04 7.75
N GLU A 22 3.02 12.84 8.42
CA GLU A 22 2.93 11.89 9.53
C GLU A 22 3.16 10.45 9.07
N PHE A 23 2.64 10.07 7.90
CA PHE A 23 2.86 8.76 7.28
C PHE A 23 4.35 8.50 7.05
N HIS A 24 5.04 9.45 6.41
CA HIS A 24 6.50 9.36 6.19
C HIS A 24 7.27 9.26 7.51
N TRP A 25 6.87 10.04 8.52
CA TRP A 25 7.51 9.97 9.83
C TRP A 25 7.33 8.61 10.51
N ARG A 26 6.12 8.03 10.45
CA ARG A 26 5.84 6.70 11.01
C ARG A 26 6.56 5.59 10.25
N LEU A 27 6.58 5.67 8.92
CA LEU A 27 7.29 4.75 8.04
C LEU A 27 8.80 4.77 8.35
N LEU A 28 9.40 5.94 8.44
CA LEU A 28 10.80 6.10 8.84
C LEU A 28 11.07 5.56 10.23
N ASN A 29 10.22 5.87 11.21
CA ASN A 29 10.44 5.44 12.59
C ASN A 29 10.41 3.91 12.70
N ALA A 30 9.46 3.26 12.02
CA ALA A 30 9.32 1.81 12.01
C ALA A 30 10.43 1.10 11.20
N TYR A 31 10.90 1.70 10.09
CA TYR A 31 11.78 1.04 9.13
C TYR A 31 13.09 1.81 8.84
N HIS A 32 13.60 2.56 9.80
CA HIS A 32 14.83 3.37 9.70
C HIS A 32 16.09 2.60 9.27
N LYS A 33 16.07 1.25 9.36
CA LYS A 33 17.16 0.39 8.88
C LYS A 33 17.10 0.10 7.37
N HIS A 34 15.91 0.19 6.79
CA HIS A 34 15.64 -0.12 5.39
C HIS A 34 15.46 1.13 4.53
N ILE A 35 15.06 2.25 5.15
CA ILE A 35 14.70 3.49 4.47
C ILE A 35 15.61 4.62 4.95
N SER A 36 16.26 5.31 4.03
CA SER A 36 17.07 6.48 4.36
C SER A 36 16.19 7.67 4.73
N LYS A 37 16.42 8.23 5.92
CA LYS A 37 15.75 9.45 6.39
C LYS A 37 15.83 10.61 5.39
N SER A 38 17.02 10.84 4.83
CA SER A 38 17.26 11.93 3.89
C SER A 38 16.48 11.79 2.57
N GLU A 39 16.21 10.56 2.14
CA GLU A 39 15.45 10.27 0.92
C GLU A 39 13.96 10.48 1.20
N MET A 40 13.47 9.97 2.31
CA MET A 40 12.03 10.04 2.65
C MET A 40 11.56 11.42 3.12
N GLU A 41 12.43 12.27 3.67
CA GLU A 41 12.07 13.67 4.03
C GLU A 41 11.66 14.51 2.81
N LYS A 42 12.10 14.14 1.61
CA LYS A 42 11.78 14.82 0.34
C LYS A 42 10.97 13.96 -0.62
N ALA A 43 10.67 12.72 -0.25
CA ALA A 43 9.94 11.79 -1.09
C ALA A 43 8.53 12.30 -1.36
N ASP A 44 8.12 12.20 -2.62
CA ASP A 44 6.73 12.34 -2.99
C ASP A 44 5.97 11.02 -2.81
N ILE A 45 4.68 11.03 -3.15
CA ILE A 45 3.82 9.84 -3.05
C ILE A 45 4.39 8.66 -3.84
N PHE A 46 4.94 8.90 -5.03
CA PHE A 46 5.45 7.85 -5.90
C PHE A 46 6.76 7.29 -5.36
N ASP A 47 7.67 8.15 -4.90
CA ASP A 47 8.94 7.76 -4.29
C ASP A 47 8.71 6.87 -3.06
N THR A 48 7.73 7.22 -2.22
CA THR A 48 7.37 6.44 -1.03
C THR A 48 6.84 5.07 -1.39
N VAL A 49 5.92 4.99 -2.37
CA VAL A 49 5.38 3.69 -2.81
C VAL A 49 6.46 2.83 -3.45
N ASP A 50 7.31 3.41 -4.30
CA ASP A 50 8.39 2.67 -4.96
C ASP A 50 9.38 2.13 -3.92
N THR A 51 9.75 2.95 -2.93
CA THR A 51 10.60 2.53 -1.79
C THR A 51 9.97 1.37 -1.03
N MET A 52 8.67 1.45 -0.70
CA MET A 52 7.98 0.35 0.00
C MET A 52 7.97 -0.94 -0.82
N LEU A 53 7.71 -0.85 -2.12
CA LEU A 53 7.71 -2.00 -3.02
C LEU A 53 9.10 -2.62 -3.18
N VAL A 54 10.14 -1.80 -3.29
CA VAL A 54 11.53 -2.26 -3.42
C VAL A 54 12.05 -2.88 -2.13
N CYS A 55 11.75 -2.28 -0.98
CA CYS A 55 12.26 -2.76 0.31
C CYS A 55 11.52 -3.98 0.86
N PHE A 56 10.20 -4.09 0.64
CA PHE A 56 9.36 -5.09 1.30
C PHE A 56 8.63 -6.02 0.32
N GLY A 57 8.50 -5.63 -0.94
CA GLY A 57 7.67 -6.35 -1.92
C GLY A 57 6.18 -5.98 -1.85
N PRO A 58 5.39 -6.37 -2.85
CA PRO A 58 4.02 -5.90 -3.03
C PRO A 58 3.07 -6.28 -1.88
N GLU A 59 3.06 -7.55 -1.45
CA GLU A 59 2.15 -7.99 -0.38
C GLU A 59 2.51 -7.38 0.98
N GLU A 60 3.80 -7.24 1.27
CA GLU A 60 4.24 -6.68 2.55
C GLU A 60 4.07 -5.16 2.57
N ALA A 61 4.30 -4.46 1.46
CA ALA A 61 4.03 -3.03 1.33
C ALA A 61 2.58 -2.68 1.66
N VAL A 62 1.62 -3.50 1.23
CA VAL A 62 0.19 -3.32 1.54
C VAL A 62 -0.06 -3.43 3.04
N LYS A 63 0.47 -4.47 3.69
CA LYS A 63 0.30 -4.65 5.15
C LYS A 63 0.90 -3.49 5.94
N ILE A 64 2.08 -3.01 5.52
CA ILE A 64 2.75 -1.88 6.15
C ILE A 64 1.90 -0.61 6.01
N MET A 65 1.38 -0.33 4.81
CA MET A 65 0.54 0.84 4.57
C MET A 65 -0.74 0.79 5.42
N VAL A 66 -1.44 -0.35 5.45
CA VAL A 66 -2.64 -0.56 6.27
C VAL A 66 -2.35 -0.32 7.75
N ASP A 67 -1.24 -0.86 8.28
CA ASP A 67 -0.87 -0.68 9.69
C ASP A 67 -0.57 0.79 10.03
N ILE A 68 0.15 1.51 9.17
CA ILE A 68 0.45 2.93 9.38
C ILE A 68 -0.82 3.78 9.30
N LEU A 69 -1.68 3.55 8.30
CA LEU A 69 -2.95 4.26 8.16
C LEU A 69 -3.84 4.08 9.40
N ARG A 70 -3.96 2.85 9.93
CA ARG A 70 -4.67 2.59 11.20
C ARG A 70 -4.07 3.35 12.38
N LYS A 71 -2.73 3.42 12.47
CA LYS A 71 -2.04 4.17 13.52
C LYS A 71 -2.24 5.69 13.44
N MET A 72 -2.59 6.20 12.27
CA MET A 72 -2.95 7.60 12.01
C MET A 72 -4.46 7.84 12.13
N ASN A 73 -5.23 6.83 12.52
CA ASN A 73 -6.69 6.86 12.57
C ASN A 73 -7.37 7.04 11.19
N GLN A 74 -6.65 6.75 10.11
CA GLN A 74 -7.14 6.67 8.72
C GLN A 74 -7.71 5.27 8.46
N ASN A 75 -8.69 4.88 9.27
CA ASN A 75 -9.23 3.52 9.28
C ASN A 75 -10.02 3.18 8.02
N ASP A 76 -10.74 4.15 7.46
CA ASP A 76 -11.53 3.97 6.24
C ASP A 76 -10.64 3.66 5.03
N LEU A 77 -9.56 4.43 4.85
CA LEU A 77 -8.54 4.18 3.82
C LEU A 77 -7.85 2.83 4.02
N ALA A 78 -7.53 2.48 5.28
CA ALA A 78 -6.90 1.20 5.59
C ALA A 78 -7.80 0.01 5.25
N GLU A 79 -9.10 0.11 5.53
CA GLU A 79 -10.08 -0.92 5.20
C GLU A 79 -10.29 -1.04 3.69
N GLN A 80 -10.40 0.09 2.99
CA GLN A 80 -10.52 0.10 1.53
C GLN A 80 -9.31 -0.60 0.88
N LEU A 81 -8.09 -0.21 1.25
CA LEU A 81 -6.86 -0.80 0.70
C LEU A 81 -6.78 -2.32 0.97
N GLU A 82 -7.15 -2.76 2.18
CA GLU A 82 -7.17 -4.18 2.52
C GLU A 82 -8.21 -4.96 1.70
N ASN A 83 -9.39 -4.38 1.48
CA ASN A 83 -10.48 -4.99 0.73
C ASN A 83 -10.17 -5.09 -0.77
N GLU A 84 -9.64 -4.03 -1.38
CA GLU A 84 -9.26 -4.02 -2.80
C GLU A 84 -8.13 -5.04 -3.07
N HIS A 85 -7.17 -5.17 -2.16
CA HIS A 85 -6.12 -6.18 -2.26
C HIS A 85 -6.68 -7.61 -2.17
N LYS A 86 -7.64 -7.87 -1.26
CA LYS A 86 -8.29 -9.20 -1.13
C LYS A 86 -9.15 -9.54 -2.35
N GLN A 87 -9.86 -8.58 -2.91
CA GLN A 87 -10.69 -8.79 -4.11
C GLN A 87 -9.82 -9.14 -5.33
N ALA A 88 -8.68 -8.48 -5.50
CA ALA A 88 -7.73 -8.80 -6.57
C ALA A 88 -7.20 -10.24 -6.50
N GLN A 89 -7.05 -10.81 -5.30
CA GLN A 89 -6.66 -12.22 -5.10
C GLN A 89 -7.80 -13.22 -5.35
N THR A 90 -9.04 -12.81 -5.15
CA THR A 90 -10.22 -13.69 -5.27
C THR A 90 -10.65 -13.85 -6.73
N GLU A 91 -10.48 -12.81 -7.55
CA GLU A 91 -10.82 -12.83 -8.98
C GLU A 91 -9.81 -13.60 -9.86
N GLY A 92 -8.60 -13.86 -9.37
CA GLY A 92 -7.60 -14.70 -10.04
C GLY A 92 -7.89 -16.21 -10.01
N TYR A 93 -8.86 -16.65 -9.20
CA TYR A 93 -9.16 -18.08 -9.00
C TYR A 93 -10.45 -18.57 -9.71
N MET A 94 -11.26 -17.69 -10.31
CA MET A 94 -12.57 -18.07 -10.88
C MET A 94 -12.61 -18.29 -12.40
N ASN A 95 -11.49 -18.18 -13.14
CA ASN A 95 -11.47 -18.42 -14.58
C ASN A 95 -10.87 -19.78 -14.99
N THR A 96 -11.33 -20.89 -14.41
CA THR A 96 -11.20 -22.21 -15.07
C THR A 96 -12.43 -23.07 -14.77
N THR A 97 -13.60 -22.62 -15.16
CA THR A 97 -14.68 -23.56 -15.50
C THR A 97 -14.40 -24.07 -16.91
N VAL A 98 -13.70 -25.19 -17.00
CA VAL A 98 -13.73 -26.03 -18.21
C VAL A 98 -15.15 -26.60 -18.34
N PRO A 99 -15.90 -26.31 -19.42
CA PRO A 99 -17.11 -27.05 -19.71
C PRO A 99 -16.67 -28.42 -20.26
N VAL A 100 -16.73 -29.47 -19.45
CA VAL A 100 -16.77 -30.83 -20.00
C VAL A 100 -18.19 -31.02 -20.52
N GLY A 101 -18.36 -30.80 -21.82
CA GLY A 101 -19.60 -31.05 -22.53
C GLY A 101 -19.72 -32.51 -22.93
N GLY A 102 -20.96 -33.00 -22.95
CA GLY A 102 -21.52 -33.92 -23.94
C GLY A 102 -21.11 -35.38 -23.87
#